data_AF-A0A1F7Z0K6-F1
#
_entry.id   AF-A0A1F7Z0K6-F1
#
_cell.length_a   1.000
_cell.length_b   1.000
_cell.length_c   1.000
_cell.angle_alpha   90.00
_cell.angle_beta   90.00
_cell.angle_gamma   90.00
#
_symmetry.space_group_name_H-M   'P 1'
#
loop_
_entity.id
_entity.type
_entity.pdbx_description
1 polymer ?
#
loop_
_entity_poly.entity_id
_entity_poly.type
_entity_poly.pdbx_seq_one_letter_code
_entity_poly.pdbx_strand_id
1 'polypeptide(L)'
;MNTQAIDVITIMHALQALEDKFLGKDRSWIAYGPEQTIVFELYRRLKNDVRALQHLKSKASTDWNVLNNYLDENGFDKMFAGPLNGIGAVSILDMLVEWLKQGTLCNIYAQDYKEHEGFEIEENNRRIYKMQDQTTIAELLTKSGDSLWLTMPDSLPTGSLDMIRIAFSAMRKGMLQSYSKFTAVQVPEISIDLKPDISFLTGAETIDAGNQKWFISEAYQQFKLKMNREGARAKVATGIAMRKGVSFDEPQPLVFNRPFMGWFTQNGSRLPIAIFYADYDVWRQAGDLRSM
;
A
#
# COMPACT_ATOMS: atom_id res chain seq x y z
N MET A 1 13.11 13.29 2.83
CA MET A 1 12.28 12.31 2.11
C MET A 1 11.09 12.04 3.01
N ASN A 2 9.89 12.49 2.65
CA ASN A 2 8.71 12.31 3.48
C ASN A 2 7.77 11.22 2.94
N THR A 3 8.10 10.62 1.79
CA THR A 3 7.41 9.41 1.31
C THR A 3 7.53 8.31 2.37
N GLN A 4 6.40 7.71 2.70
CA GLN A 4 6.27 6.62 3.66
C GLN A 4 5.47 5.47 3.04
N ALA A 5 5.68 4.26 3.52
CA ALA A 5 4.83 3.13 3.16
C ALA A 5 4.74 2.14 4.32
N ILE A 6 3.64 1.41 4.41
CA ILE A 6 3.48 0.27 5.31
C ILE A 6 2.47 -0.72 4.74
N ASP A 7 2.78 -2.01 4.82
CA ASP A 7 1.78 -3.05 4.62
C ASP A 7 1.58 -3.87 5.89
N VAL A 8 0.45 -3.66 6.56
CA VAL A 8 0.09 -4.41 7.79
C VAL A 8 -0.39 -5.82 7.46
N ILE A 9 -0.79 -6.08 6.21
CA ILE A 9 -1.35 -7.37 5.81
C ILE A 9 -0.26 -8.43 5.72
N THR A 10 0.89 -8.14 5.11
CA THR A 10 2.07 -9.01 5.14
C THR A 10 2.60 -9.22 6.56
N ILE A 11 2.55 -8.20 7.43
CA ILE A 11 2.85 -8.36 8.87
C ILE A 11 1.89 -9.41 9.48
N MET A 12 0.58 -9.23 9.35
CA MET A 12 -0.43 -10.16 9.86
C MET A 12 -0.26 -11.58 9.29
N HIS A 13 0.02 -11.71 8.00
CA HIS A 13 0.18 -13.00 7.32
C HIS A 13 1.50 -13.70 7.70
N ALA A 14 2.57 -12.97 8.00
CA ALA A 14 3.81 -13.53 8.56
C ALA A 14 3.59 -14.09 9.97
N LEU A 15 2.79 -13.41 10.82
CA LEU A 15 2.40 -13.93 12.13
C LEU A 15 1.58 -15.22 12.01
N GLN A 16 0.67 -15.31 11.02
CA GLN A 16 -0.06 -16.56 10.74
C GLN A 16 0.88 -17.70 10.35
N ALA A 17 1.90 -17.43 9.53
CA ALA A 17 2.87 -18.45 9.13
C ALA A 17 3.69 -18.98 10.32
N LEU A 18 4.01 -18.14 11.31
CA LEU A 18 4.62 -18.58 12.58
C LEU A 18 3.65 -19.45 13.40
N GLU A 19 2.39 -19.04 13.50
CA GLU A 19 1.35 -19.78 14.23
C GLU A 19 1.03 -21.14 13.61
N ASP A 20 0.80 -21.20 12.30
CA ASP A 20 0.43 -22.43 11.61
C ASP A 20 1.59 -23.45 11.54
N LYS A 21 2.86 -23.01 11.64
CA LYS A 21 4.02 -23.91 11.58
C LYS A 21 4.65 -24.25 12.93
N PHE A 22 4.71 -23.30 13.88
CA PHE A 22 5.52 -23.44 15.09
C PHE A 22 4.76 -23.16 16.39
N LEU A 23 4.04 -22.03 16.46
CA LEU A 23 3.46 -21.57 17.74
C LEU A 23 2.12 -22.26 18.07
N GLY A 24 1.48 -22.90 17.09
CA GLY A 24 0.10 -23.36 17.19
C GLY A 24 -0.89 -22.25 16.84
N LYS A 25 -2.11 -22.65 16.47
CA LYS A 25 -3.12 -21.71 15.93
C LYS A 25 -3.69 -20.79 17.00
N ASP A 26 -4.09 -19.60 16.57
CA ASP A 26 -4.90 -18.63 17.33
C ASP A 26 -4.22 -18.16 18.61
N ARG A 27 -2.97 -17.70 18.44
CA ARG A 27 -2.17 -17.12 19.51
C ARG A 27 -2.58 -15.68 19.81
N SER A 28 -2.52 -15.34 21.09
CA SER A 28 -2.66 -13.98 21.58
C SER A 28 -1.30 -13.30 21.61
N TRP A 29 -1.17 -12.20 20.88
CA TRP A 29 0.01 -11.33 20.92
C TRP A 29 -0.20 -10.21 21.93
N ILE A 30 0.82 -9.97 22.76
CA ILE A 30 0.86 -8.95 23.81
C ILE A 30 1.60 -7.73 23.27
N ALA A 31 0.95 -6.57 23.39
CA ALA A 31 1.49 -5.27 23.00
C ALA A 31 2.06 -4.51 24.21
N TYR A 32 3.15 -3.78 23.97
CA TYR A 32 3.78 -2.85 24.90
C TYR A 32 3.76 -1.39 24.41
N GLY A 33 3.46 -1.17 23.13
CA GLY A 33 3.32 0.15 22.51
C GLY A 33 1.97 0.39 21.82
N PRO A 34 1.60 1.65 21.53
CA PRO A 34 0.36 1.98 20.84
C PRO A 34 0.33 1.42 19.40
N GLU A 35 1.48 1.36 18.72
CA GLU A 35 1.63 0.78 17.38
C GLU A 35 1.27 -0.71 17.39
N GLN A 36 1.90 -1.45 18.30
CA GLN A 36 1.68 -2.89 18.50
C GLN A 36 0.22 -3.17 18.86
N THR A 37 -0.38 -2.33 19.70
CA THR A 37 -1.79 -2.46 20.12
C THR A 37 -2.70 -2.40 18.90
N ILE A 38 -2.53 -1.40 18.03
CA ILE A 38 -3.31 -1.25 16.79
C ILE A 38 -3.11 -2.47 15.89
N VAL A 39 -1.86 -2.89 15.64
CA VAL A 39 -1.57 -4.03 14.74
C VAL A 39 -2.18 -5.33 15.27
N PHE A 40 -2.04 -5.63 16.56
CA PHE A 40 -2.56 -6.89 17.13
C PHE A 40 -4.07 -6.88 17.36
N GLU A 41 -4.71 -5.73 17.57
CA GLU A 41 -6.17 -5.62 17.52
C GLU A 41 -6.73 -5.83 16.13
N LEU A 42 -6.10 -5.23 15.10
CA LEU A 42 -6.43 -5.50 13.70
C LEU A 42 -6.24 -6.98 13.38
N TYR A 43 -5.08 -7.56 13.75
CA TYR A 43 -4.76 -8.96 13.52
C TYR A 43 -5.81 -9.90 14.14
N ARG A 44 -6.15 -9.71 15.41
CA ARG A 44 -7.16 -10.51 16.13
C ARG A 44 -8.52 -10.47 15.45
N ARG A 45 -8.93 -9.30 14.92
CA ARG A 45 -10.24 -9.11 14.28
C ARG A 45 -10.28 -9.63 12.84
N LEU A 46 -9.20 -9.43 12.08
CA LEU A 46 -9.16 -9.59 10.62
C LEU A 46 -8.47 -10.87 10.17
N LYS A 47 -8.10 -11.76 11.10
CA LYS A 47 -7.30 -12.96 10.83
C LYS A 47 -7.83 -13.82 9.69
N ASN A 48 -9.13 -14.10 9.70
CA ASN A 48 -9.79 -14.91 8.67
C ASN A 48 -9.90 -14.15 7.34
N ASP A 49 -10.12 -12.84 7.39
CA ASP A 49 -10.17 -11.99 6.19
C ASP A 49 -8.80 -11.95 5.50
N VAL A 50 -7.71 -11.84 6.25
CA VAL A 50 -6.31 -11.92 5.74
C VAL A 50 -6.04 -13.28 5.09
N ARG A 51 -6.53 -14.38 5.66
CA ARG A 51 -6.41 -15.73 5.06
C ARG A 51 -7.19 -15.91 3.77
N ALA A 52 -8.20 -15.09 3.52
CA ALA A 52 -9.01 -15.12 2.31
C ALA A 52 -8.42 -14.25 1.17
N LEU A 53 -7.41 -13.41 1.46
CA LEU A 53 -6.75 -12.60 0.44
C LEU A 53 -5.90 -13.46 -0.50
N GLN A 54 -5.96 -13.13 -1.78
CA GLN A 54 -5.15 -13.73 -2.84
C GLN A 54 -3.78 -13.03 -2.89
N HIS A 55 -2.87 -13.52 -3.75
CA HIS A 55 -1.55 -12.91 -4.02
C HIS A 55 -0.59 -12.82 -2.81
N LEU A 56 -1.01 -13.31 -1.64
CA LEU A 56 -0.16 -13.50 -0.48
C LEU A 56 0.53 -14.86 -0.53
N LYS A 57 1.83 -14.88 -0.24
CA LYS A 57 2.61 -16.09 0.01
C LYS A 57 3.44 -15.90 1.27
N SER A 58 3.71 -16.96 2.02
CA SER A 58 4.52 -16.88 3.24
C SER A 58 5.41 -18.11 3.43
N LYS A 59 6.49 -17.91 4.19
CA LYS A 59 7.46 -18.95 4.53
C LYS A 59 7.91 -18.75 5.97
N ALA A 60 7.71 -19.76 6.81
CA ALA A 60 8.25 -19.81 8.16
C ALA A 60 9.39 -20.84 8.26
N SER A 61 10.46 -20.54 8.99
CA SER A 61 11.68 -21.36 9.11
C SER A 61 12.42 -21.09 10.43
N THR A 62 13.26 -22.04 10.85
CA THR A 62 14.33 -21.81 11.85
C THR A 62 15.65 -21.40 11.21
N ASP A 63 15.83 -21.69 9.91
CA ASP A 63 17.01 -21.30 9.13
C ASP A 63 16.75 -20.00 8.37
N TRP A 64 17.57 -18.99 8.66
CA TRP A 64 17.59 -17.68 8.03
C TRP A 64 17.94 -17.73 6.54
N ASN A 65 18.78 -18.68 6.10
CA ASN A 65 19.11 -18.84 4.68
C ASN A 65 17.89 -19.24 3.87
N VAL A 66 17.03 -20.11 4.42
CA VAL A 66 15.77 -20.51 3.78
C VAL A 66 14.81 -19.32 3.62
N LEU A 67 14.80 -18.37 4.57
CA LEU A 67 13.99 -17.16 4.47
C LEU A 67 14.59 -16.17 3.46
N ASN A 68 15.90 -15.94 3.50
CA ASN A 68 16.59 -15.05 2.56
C ASN A 68 16.55 -15.56 1.11
N ASN A 69 16.73 -16.86 0.88
CA ASN A 69 16.61 -17.42 -0.47
C ASN A 69 15.18 -17.30 -0.98
N TYR A 70 14.17 -17.47 -0.12
CA TYR A 70 12.76 -17.28 -0.50
C TYR A 70 12.44 -15.81 -0.86
N LEU A 71 13.08 -14.84 -0.21
CA LEU A 71 12.99 -13.42 -0.59
C LEU A 71 13.66 -13.18 -1.95
N ASP A 72 14.89 -13.66 -2.12
CA ASP A 72 15.72 -13.54 -3.34
C ASP A 72 15.01 -14.16 -4.57
N GLU A 73 14.44 -15.36 -4.43
CA GLU A 73 13.61 -16.07 -5.42
C GLU A 73 12.36 -15.30 -5.86
N ASN A 74 11.89 -14.35 -5.05
CA ASN A 74 10.72 -13.51 -5.33
C ASN A 74 11.09 -12.02 -5.56
N GLY A 75 12.38 -11.71 -5.80
CA GLY A 75 12.83 -10.35 -6.17
C GLY A 75 13.01 -9.37 -5.00
N PHE A 76 13.11 -9.85 -3.76
CA PHE A 76 13.33 -9.01 -2.58
C PHE A 76 14.76 -9.12 -2.04
N ASP A 77 15.22 -8.05 -1.40
CA ASP A 77 16.53 -8.05 -0.75
C ASP A 77 16.55 -9.03 0.43
N LYS A 78 17.74 -9.59 0.71
CA LYS A 78 17.98 -10.40 1.92
C LYS A 78 17.80 -9.51 3.16
N MET A 79 16.96 -9.95 4.09
CA MET A 79 16.60 -9.18 5.29
C MET A 79 17.33 -9.65 6.56
N PHE A 80 17.63 -10.95 6.67
CA PHE A 80 18.29 -11.51 7.84
C PHE A 80 19.81 -11.53 7.64
N ALA A 81 20.58 -11.03 8.61
CA ALA A 81 22.06 -10.97 8.49
C ALA A 81 22.79 -12.21 9.03
N GLY A 82 22.09 -13.09 9.77
CA GLY A 82 22.68 -14.27 10.39
C GLY A 82 21.65 -15.18 11.07
N PRO A 83 22.10 -16.16 11.88
CA PRO A 83 21.23 -17.11 12.56
C PRO A 83 20.18 -16.46 13.46
N LEU A 84 18.92 -16.89 13.33
CA LEU A 84 17.76 -16.32 14.04
C LEU A 84 17.78 -16.57 15.56
N ASN A 85 18.53 -17.57 16.03
CA ASN A 85 18.46 -18.10 17.40
C ASN A 85 17.03 -18.45 17.86
N GLY A 86 16.16 -18.84 16.93
CA GLY A 86 14.73 -19.06 17.15
C GLY A 86 14.00 -19.43 15.86
N ILE A 87 12.80 -18.88 15.67
CA ILE A 87 11.97 -19.03 14.48
C ILE A 87 11.77 -17.67 13.80
N GLY A 88 11.55 -17.68 12.49
CA GLY A 88 11.22 -16.49 11.71
C GLY A 88 10.24 -16.81 10.60
N ALA A 89 9.57 -15.78 10.08
CA ALA A 89 8.73 -15.88 8.91
C ALA A 89 8.85 -14.64 8.03
N VAL A 90 8.63 -14.85 6.74
CA VAL A 90 8.46 -13.79 5.74
C VAL A 90 7.10 -13.95 5.07
N SER A 91 6.52 -12.83 4.67
CA SER A 91 5.31 -12.77 3.85
C SER A 91 5.52 -11.82 2.69
N ILE A 92 5.03 -12.20 1.52
CA ILE A 92 5.14 -11.46 0.28
C ILE A 92 3.73 -11.22 -0.25
N LEU A 93 3.42 -9.98 -0.60
CA LEU A 93 2.27 -9.60 -1.42
C LEU A 93 2.81 -9.26 -2.82
N ASP A 94 2.47 -10.08 -3.80
CA ASP A 94 2.86 -9.87 -5.20
C ASP A 94 1.61 -9.65 -6.06
N MET A 95 1.22 -8.38 -6.16
CA MET A 95 -0.03 -7.96 -6.78
C MET A 95 0.24 -6.98 -7.93
N LEU A 96 -0.19 -7.38 -9.11
CA LEU A 96 -0.15 -6.60 -10.34
C LEU A 96 -1.59 -6.26 -10.74
N VAL A 97 -1.90 -4.97 -10.88
CA VAL A 97 -3.18 -4.50 -11.40
C VAL A 97 -3.01 -3.70 -12.69
N GLU A 98 -3.93 -3.91 -13.62
CA GLU A 98 -4.11 -3.13 -14.84
C GLU A 98 -5.40 -2.30 -14.71
N TRP A 99 -5.38 -1.03 -15.13
CA TRP A 99 -6.59 -0.20 -15.11
C TRP A 99 -7.68 -0.78 -16.02
N LEU A 100 -8.94 -0.61 -15.62
CA LEU A 100 -10.11 -1.08 -16.36
C LEU A 100 -10.08 -0.58 -17.83
N LYS A 101 -9.64 0.67 -18.01
CA LYS A 101 -9.19 1.27 -19.26
C LYS A 101 -7.85 1.95 -19.02
N GLN A 102 -6.93 1.83 -19.97
CA GLN A 102 -5.64 2.53 -19.94
C GLN A 102 -5.85 4.04 -19.80
N GLY A 103 -5.07 4.68 -18.91
CA GLY A 103 -5.10 6.13 -18.72
C GLY A 103 -4.46 6.89 -19.87
N THR A 104 -4.89 8.13 -20.08
CA THR A 104 -4.31 9.03 -21.08
C THR A 104 -3.16 9.81 -20.45
N LEU A 105 -2.02 9.96 -21.14
CA LEU A 105 -0.90 10.78 -20.61
C LEU A 105 -1.32 12.25 -20.44
N CYS A 106 -0.93 12.84 -19.32
CA CYS A 106 -1.11 14.26 -19.04
C CYS A 106 0.09 14.82 -18.26
N ASN A 107 0.19 16.15 -18.20
CA ASN A 107 1.17 16.84 -17.37
C ASN A 107 0.45 17.44 -16.16
N ILE A 108 1.02 17.26 -14.97
CA ILE A 108 0.48 17.78 -13.71
C ILE A 108 1.37 18.92 -13.24
N TYR A 109 0.81 20.14 -13.19
CA TYR A 109 1.47 21.27 -12.54
C TYR A 109 1.24 21.18 -11.03
N ALA A 110 2.30 20.85 -10.29
CA ALA A 110 2.25 20.52 -8.88
C ALA A 110 2.47 21.74 -7.98
N GLN A 111 2.13 21.60 -6.69
CA GLN A 111 2.30 22.68 -5.70
C GLN A 111 3.78 22.90 -5.30
N ASP A 112 4.72 22.06 -5.76
CA ASP A 112 6.16 22.36 -5.74
C ASP A 112 6.62 23.26 -6.90
N TYR A 113 5.66 23.79 -7.68
CA TYR A 113 5.83 24.65 -8.87
C TYR A 113 6.54 23.97 -10.05
N LYS A 114 6.63 22.63 -10.06
CA LYS A 114 7.17 21.86 -11.19
C LYS A 114 6.06 21.18 -11.98
N GLU A 115 6.39 20.85 -13.22
CA GLU A 115 5.60 19.99 -14.09
C GLU A 115 6.07 18.55 -13.92
N HIS A 116 5.14 17.64 -13.66
CA HIS A 116 5.40 16.20 -13.50
C HIS A 116 4.57 15.42 -14.51
N GLU A 117 5.13 14.31 -15.02
CA GLU A 117 4.37 13.38 -15.87
C GLU A 117 3.31 12.65 -15.05
N GLY A 118 2.12 12.51 -15.62
CA GLY A 118 1.00 11.81 -15.01
C GLY A 118 0.09 11.16 -16.04
N PHE A 119 -1.01 10.61 -15.54
CA PHE A 119 -2.02 9.96 -16.33
C PHE A 119 -3.43 10.32 -15.83
N GLU A 120 -4.37 10.35 -16.77
CA GLU A 120 -5.77 10.67 -16.54
C GLU A 120 -6.64 9.42 -16.68
N ILE A 121 -7.47 9.17 -15.67
CA ILE A 121 -8.52 8.15 -15.66
C ILE A 121 -9.88 8.85 -15.81
N GLU A 122 -10.54 8.62 -16.95
CA GLU A 122 -11.85 9.20 -17.27
C GLU A 122 -12.97 8.75 -16.30
N GLU A 123 -14.02 9.56 -16.18
CA GLU A 123 -15.15 9.37 -15.25
C GLU A 123 -15.69 7.93 -15.15
N ASN A 124 -15.85 7.21 -16.26
CA ASN A 124 -16.43 5.86 -16.26
C ASN A 124 -15.52 4.78 -15.64
N ASN A 125 -14.23 5.06 -15.43
CA ASN A 125 -13.25 4.12 -14.89
C ASN A 125 -12.80 4.48 -13.46
N ARG A 126 -13.48 5.45 -12.83
CA ARG A 126 -13.21 5.92 -11.47
C ARG A 126 -14.50 6.13 -10.68
N ARG A 127 -14.44 6.01 -9.36
CA ARG A 127 -15.50 6.49 -8.46
C ARG A 127 -14.95 7.55 -7.51
N ILE A 128 -15.78 8.51 -7.14
CA ILE A 128 -15.43 9.56 -6.17
C ILE A 128 -16.32 9.46 -4.95
N TYR A 129 -15.69 9.53 -3.78
CA TYR A 129 -16.32 9.46 -2.48
C TYR A 129 -15.94 10.68 -1.65
N LYS A 130 -16.79 10.98 -0.67
CA LYS A 130 -16.44 11.87 0.44
C LYS A 130 -16.48 11.14 1.76
N MET A 131 -15.45 11.38 2.57
CA MET A 131 -15.43 11.08 3.99
C MET A 131 -16.31 12.09 4.76
N GLN A 132 -16.55 11.82 6.05
CA GLN A 132 -17.42 12.66 6.90
C GLN A 132 -16.85 14.08 7.09
N ASP A 133 -15.53 14.20 7.17
CA ASP A 133 -14.73 15.44 7.23
C ASP A 133 -14.63 16.18 5.88
N GLN A 134 -15.34 15.71 4.84
CA GLN A 134 -15.29 16.20 3.46
C GLN A 134 -14.02 15.85 2.66
N THR A 135 -13.07 15.09 3.23
CA THR A 135 -11.91 14.58 2.48
C THR A 135 -12.38 13.78 1.27
N THR A 136 -11.82 14.10 0.11
CA THR A 136 -12.18 13.47 -1.17
C THR A 136 -11.31 12.23 -1.41
N ILE A 137 -11.95 11.13 -1.76
CA ILE A 137 -11.29 9.87 -2.11
C ILE A 137 -11.64 9.51 -3.56
N ALA A 138 -10.65 9.16 -4.35
CA ALA A 138 -10.83 8.52 -5.65
C ALA A 138 -10.60 7.01 -5.53
N GLU A 139 -11.45 6.23 -6.17
CA GLU A 139 -11.27 4.80 -6.44
C GLU A 139 -10.97 4.65 -7.94
N LEU A 140 -9.81 4.12 -8.30
CA LEU A 140 -9.45 3.76 -9.66
C LEU A 140 -9.76 2.29 -9.89
N LEU A 141 -10.59 2.00 -10.89
CA LEU A 141 -11.08 0.65 -11.17
C LEU A 141 -10.07 -0.14 -12.02
N THR A 142 -9.92 -1.43 -11.71
CA THR A 142 -8.98 -2.33 -12.39
C THR A 142 -9.71 -3.44 -13.15
N LYS A 143 -9.00 -4.14 -14.04
CA LYS A 143 -9.55 -5.29 -14.79
C LYS A 143 -9.86 -6.51 -13.92
N SER A 144 -9.14 -6.71 -12.81
CA SER A 144 -9.37 -7.83 -11.86
C SER A 144 -10.57 -7.58 -10.94
N GLY A 145 -11.07 -6.34 -10.88
CA GLY A 145 -12.05 -5.89 -9.89
C GLY A 145 -11.44 -5.54 -8.53
N ASP A 146 -10.11 -5.59 -8.42
CA ASP A 146 -9.39 -4.90 -7.35
C ASP A 146 -9.48 -3.38 -7.56
N SER A 147 -9.14 -2.59 -6.55
CA SER A 147 -9.20 -1.12 -6.66
C SER A 147 -7.97 -0.48 -6.02
N LEU A 148 -7.47 0.59 -6.64
CA LEU A 148 -6.55 1.53 -5.99
C LEU A 148 -7.35 2.73 -5.49
N TRP A 149 -7.21 3.03 -4.20
CA TRP A 149 -7.83 4.18 -3.55
C TRP A 149 -6.77 5.26 -3.34
N LEU A 150 -7.14 6.52 -3.59
CA LEU A 150 -6.26 7.67 -3.51
C LEU A 150 -6.94 8.83 -2.78
N THR A 151 -6.20 9.55 -1.93
CA THR A 151 -6.67 10.77 -1.27
C THR A 151 -5.53 11.76 -1.05
N MET A 152 -5.84 13.06 -1.03
CA MET A 152 -4.90 14.10 -0.63
C MET A 152 -5.26 14.55 0.80
N PRO A 153 -4.58 14.03 1.86
CA PRO A 153 -4.87 14.42 3.23
C PRO A 153 -4.45 15.88 3.48
N ASP A 154 -5.21 16.63 4.28
CA ASP A 154 -4.94 18.05 4.51
C ASP A 154 -3.73 18.31 5.42
N SER A 155 -3.35 17.32 6.23
CA SER A 155 -2.09 17.27 6.96
C SER A 155 -1.23 16.09 6.51
N LEU A 156 0.10 16.27 6.55
CA LEU A 156 1.07 15.17 6.46
C LEU A 156 0.74 14.08 7.52
N PRO A 157 0.67 12.79 7.15
CA PRO A 157 0.62 11.70 8.12
C PRO A 157 1.87 11.75 9.02
N THR A 158 1.70 11.70 10.35
CA THR A 158 2.85 11.83 11.27
C THR A 158 3.67 10.53 11.39
N GLY A 159 3.17 9.44 10.81
CA GLY A 159 3.85 8.17 10.68
C GLY A 159 2.91 7.05 10.20
N SER A 160 3.42 5.83 10.20
CA SER A 160 2.71 4.64 9.70
C SER A 160 1.35 4.39 10.35
N LEU A 161 1.16 4.75 11.63
CA LEU A 161 -0.13 4.61 12.31
C LEU A 161 -1.23 5.51 11.77
N ASP A 162 -0.90 6.74 11.38
CA ASP A 162 -1.88 7.65 10.80
C ASP A 162 -2.32 7.16 9.42
N MET A 163 -1.38 6.67 8.60
CA MET A 163 -1.70 6.03 7.32
C MET A 163 -2.65 4.83 7.49
N ILE A 164 -2.38 3.95 8.48
CA ILE A 164 -3.27 2.83 8.82
C ILE A 164 -4.66 3.36 9.24
N ARG A 165 -4.71 4.34 10.13
CA ARG A 165 -5.98 4.90 10.65
C ARG A 165 -6.81 5.55 9.54
N ILE A 166 -6.19 6.31 8.64
CA ILE A 166 -6.85 6.94 7.49
C ILE A 166 -7.39 5.87 6.54
N ALA A 167 -6.58 4.90 6.12
CA ALA A 167 -7.01 3.88 5.17
C ALA A 167 -8.13 2.99 5.75
N PHE A 168 -8.00 2.55 7.00
CA PHE A 168 -9.05 1.75 7.66
C PHE A 168 -10.30 2.55 8.03
N SER A 169 -10.21 3.88 8.23
CA SER A 169 -11.40 4.71 8.46
C SER A 169 -12.17 4.95 7.15
N ALA A 170 -11.46 5.21 6.05
CA ALA A 170 -12.03 5.31 4.71
C ALA A 170 -12.82 4.05 4.31
N MET A 171 -12.31 2.86 4.62
CA MET A 171 -12.99 1.60 4.26
C MET A 171 -14.21 1.24 5.13
N ARG A 172 -14.43 1.93 6.27
CA ARG A 172 -15.62 1.71 7.11
C ARG A 172 -16.90 2.21 6.41
N LYS A 173 -18.05 1.68 6.85
CA LYS A 173 -19.37 2.16 6.41
C LYS A 173 -19.51 3.64 6.81
N GLY A 174 -19.54 4.54 5.83
CA GLY A 174 -19.55 5.98 6.06
C GLY A 174 -19.21 6.84 4.84
N MET A 175 -18.47 6.29 3.86
CA MET A 175 -18.28 6.96 2.57
C MET A 175 -19.62 7.12 1.83
N LEU A 176 -20.00 8.37 1.56
CA LEU A 176 -21.08 8.68 0.64
C LEU A 176 -20.50 8.75 -0.77
N GLN A 177 -21.04 7.95 -1.69
CA GLN A 177 -20.70 8.07 -3.11
C GLN A 177 -21.18 9.45 -3.58
N SER A 178 -20.26 10.25 -4.12
CA SER A 178 -20.57 11.59 -4.57
C SER A 178 -20.94 11.56 -6.05
N TYR A 179 -22.04 12.21 -6.42
CA TYR A 179 -22.23 12.68 -7.79
C TYR A 179 -21.24 13.83 -8.03
N SER A 180 -19.99 13.47 -8.33
CA SER A 180 -18.87 14.39 -8.37
C SER A 180 -18.89 15.26 -9.62
N LYS A 181 -18.52 16.53 -9.46
CA LYS A 181 -18.33 17.47 -10.58
C LYS A 181 -17.04 17.23 -11.39
N PHE A 182 -16.26 16.19 -11.05
CA PHE A 182 -14.96 15.93 -11.68
C PHE A 182 -15.11 15.07 -12.94
N THR A 183 -14.64 15.54 -14.10
CA THR A 183 -14.70 14.77 -15.37
C THR A 183 -13.72 13.61 -15.44
N ALA A 184 -12.63 13.67 -14.68
CA ALA A 184 -11.61 12.63 -14.63
C ALA A 184 -10.82 12.71 -13.31
N VAL A 185 -9.84 11.81 -13.15
CA VAL A 185 -8.83 11.85 -12.08
C VAL A 185 -7.45 11.86 -12.73
N GLN A 186 -6.63 12.85 -12.41
CA GLN A 186 -5.24 12.96 -12.88
C GLN A 186 -4.27 12.63 -11.75
N VAL A 187 -3.34 11.70 -11.99
CA VAL A 187 -2.41 11.17 -10.99
C VAL A 187 -0.98 11.16 -11.55
N PRO A 188 0.05 11.59 -10.81
CA PRO A 188 1.43 11.55 -11.28
C PRO A 188 1.95 10.10 -11.38
N GLU A 189 2.92 9.87 -12.25
CA GLU A 189 3.69 8.62 -12.20
C GLU A 189 4.55 8.57 -10.93
N ILE A 190 4.58 7.42 -10.26
CA ILE A 190 5.41 7.22 -9.06
C ILE A 190 6.22 5.93 -9.12
N SER A 191 7.38 5.94 -8.47
CA SER A 191 8.19 4.74 -8.21
C SER A 191 8.77 4.79 -6.79
N ILE A 192 8.27 3.94 -5.92
CA ILE A 192 8.67 3.75 -4.52
C ILE A 192 9.52 2.46 -4.41
N ASP A 193 10.70 2.57 -3.80
CA ASP A 193 11.43 1.43 -3.24
C ASP A 193 11.96 1.89 -1.88
N LEU A 194 11.42 1.32 -0.81
CA LEU A 194 11.67 1.72 0.57
C LEU A 194 11.89 0.49 1.45
N LYS A 195 12.55 0.71 2.58
CA LYS A 195 12.61 -0.25 3.69
C LYS A 195 11.95 0.40 4.91
N PRO A 196 10.60 0.33 5.04
CA PRO A 196 9.90 0.93 6.16
C PRO A 196 10.41 0.41 7.50
N ASP A 197 10.60 1.31 8.45
CA ASP A 197 10.92 0.92 9.82
C ASP A 197 9.68 0.34 10.50
N ILE A 198 9.74 -0.96 10.79
CA ILE A 198 8.74 -1.70 11.56
C ILE A 198 9.32 -2.24 12.88
N SER A 199 10.45 -1.69 13.34
CA SER A 199 11.10 -2.04 14.61
C SER A 199 10.18 -1.84 15.83
N PHE A 200 9.13 -1.02 15.70
CA PHE A 200 8.06 -0.90 16.70
C PHE A 200 7.39 -2.25 17.05
N LEU A 201 7.49 -3.29 16.22
CA LEU A 201 7.00 -4.63 16.53
C LEU A 201 7.92 -5.42 17.49
N THR A 202 9.18 -5.00 17.64
CA THR A 202 10.14 -5.72 18.50
C THR A 202 9.72 -5.67 19.97
N GLY A 203 10.04 -6.73 20.70
CA GLY A 203 9.61 -6.92 22.10
C GLY A 203 8.12 -7.27 22.27
N ALA A 204 7.31 -7.33 21.20
CA ALA A 204 5.98 -7.94 21.27
C ALA A 204 6.08 -9.45 21.59
N GLU A 205 5.18 -9.95 22.43
CA GLU A 205 5.29 -11.30 23.00
C GLU A 205 4.09 -12.20 22.67
N THR A 206 4.31 -13.52 22.67
CA THR A 206 3.23 -14.51 22.65
C THR A 206 3.65 -15.80 23.37
N ILE A 207 2.69 -16.71 23.56
CA ILE A 207 2.87 -18.01 24.21
C ILE A 207 2.37 -19.10 23.27
N ASP A 208 3.22 -20.08 22.96
CA ASP A 208 2.87 -21.16 22.05
C ASP A 208 1.94 -22.23 22.69
N ALA A 209 1.56 -23.24 21.91
CA ALA A 209 0.75 -24.36 22.39
C ALA A 209 1.42 -25.22 23.47
N GLY A 210 2.75 -25.15 23.61
CA GLY A 210 3.54 -25.82 24.66
C GLY A 210 3.74 -24.95 25.92
N ASN A 211 3.10 -23.79 26.00
CA ASN A 211 3.27 -22.79 27.05
C ASN A 211 4.69 -22.18 27.12
N GLN A 212 5.47 -22.27 26.04
CA GLN A 212 6.76 -21.58 25.91
C GLN A 212 6.53 -20.16 25.40
N LYS A 213 7.26 -19.21 26.01
CA LYS A 213 7.21 -17.79 25.68
C LYS A 213 8.11 -17.47 24.48
N TRP A 214 7.60 -16.66 23.56
CA TRP A 214 8.29 -16.16 22.37
C TRP A 214 8.14 -14.63 22.28
N PHE A 215 9.09 -13.96 21.63
CA PHE A 215 9.03 -12.51 21.37
C PHE A 215 9.61 -12.18 19.99
N ILE A 216 9.20 -11.04 19.42
CA ILE A 216 9.75 -10.52 18.16
C ILE A 216 11.12 -9.87 18.47
N SER A 217 12.21 -10.48 18.03
CA SER A 217 13.57 -9.95 18.18
C SER A 217 13.93 -8.92 17.12
N GLU A 218 13.52 -9.16 15.87
CA GLU A 218 13.83 -8.35 14.69
C GLU A 218 12.59 -8.25 13.80
N ALA A 219 12.42 -7.12 13.10
CA ALA A 219 11.29 -6.91 12.19
C ALA A 219 11.73 -6.02 11.02
N TYR A 220 11.49 -6.49 9.79
CA TYR A 220 11.88 -5.80 8.55
C TYR A 220 10.74 -5.81 7.54
N GLN A 221 10.61 -4.73 6.77
CA GLN A 221 9.74 -4.67 5.59
C GLN A 221 10.53 -4.02 4.44
N GLN A 222 10.33 -4.52 3.22
CA GLN A 222 10.69 -3.81 2.00
C GLN A 222 9.41 -3.57 1.20
N PHE A 223 9.25 -2.34 0.70
CA PHE A 223 8.05 -1.90 -0.01
C PHE A 223 8.45 -1.36 -1.37
N LYS A 224 8.05 -2.08 -2.43
CA LYS A 224 8.28 -1.72 -3.83
C LYS A 224 6.93 -1.45 -4.51
N LEU A 225 6.75 -0.27 -5.09
CA LEU A 225 5.55 0.12 -5.85
C LEU A 225 5.93 0.99 -7.04
N LYS A 226 5.28 0.79 -8.18
CA LYS A 226 5.43 1.62 -9.38
C LYS A 226 4.03 1.84 -9.96
N MET A 227 3.69 3.06 -10.40
CA MET A 227 2.35 3.38 -10.91
C MET A 227 2.39 4.34 -12.09
N ASN A 228 1.59 4.05 -13.14
CA ASN A 228 1.45 4.91 -14.31
C ASN A 228 0.17 4.63 -15.13
N ARG A 229 0.14 5.02 -16.40
CA ARG A 229 -1.01 4.95 -17.31
C ARG A 229 -1.53 3.53 -17.65
N GLU A 230 -0.73 2.47 -17.57
CA GLU A 230 -1.15 1.11 -17.98
C GLU A 230 -1.78 0.33 -16.81
N GLY A 231 -1.37 0.70 -15.61
CA GLY A 231 -1.66 0.03 -14.36
C GLY A 231 -0.60 0.44 -13.35
N ALA A 232 -0.30 -0.46 -12.43
CA ALA A 232 0.84 -0.25 -11.56
C ALA A 232 2.13 -0.70 -12.28
N ARG A 233 2.84 0.22 -13.05
CA ARG A 233 4.24 0.16 -13.69
C ARG A 233 4.21 0.17 -15.29
N ALA A 234 5.28 0.50 -16.12
CA ALA A 234 5.41 0.44 -17.65
C ALA A 234 6.62 1.22 -18.35
N LYS A 235 6.85 1.10 -19.70
CA LYS A 235 7.70 1.95 -20.62
C LYS A 235 7.32 1.86 -22.15
N VAL A 236 7.55 2.81 -23.09
CA VAL A 236 7.44 4.30 -23.21
C VAL A 236 7.60 4.76 -24.70
N ALA A 237 6.97 5.88 -25.14
CA ALA A 237 7.32 6.70 -26.33
C ALA A 237 6.68 8.12 -26.25
N THR A 238 7.21 9.15 -26.94
CA THR A 238 6.97 10.60 -26.63
C THR A 238 6.67 11.53 -27.82
N GLY A 239 5.93 12.63 -27.60
CA GLY A 239 5.75 13.79 -28.51
C GLY A 239 5.28 15.06 -27.74
N ILE A 240 5.43 16.28 -28.30
CA ILE A 240 5.29 17.57 -27.57
C ILE A 240 4.36 18.59 -28.31
N ALA A 241 3.58 19.40 -27.56
CA ALA A 241 2.91 20.63 -28.05
C ALA A 241 2.60 21.64 -26.91
N MET A 242 2.30 22.92 -27.23
CA MET A 242 1.92 24.00 -26.28
C MET A 242 0.78 24.90 -26.81
N ARG A 243 -0.02 25.53 -25.91
CA ARG A 243 -0.95 26.65 -26.22
C ARG A 243 -1.16 27.62 -25.03
N LYS A 244 -1.70 28.81 -25.31
CA LYS A 244 -2.25 29.78 -24.31
C LYS A 244 -3.69 29.40 -23.92
N GLY A 245 -4.12 29.77 -22.71
CA GLY A 245 -5.48 29.55 -22.21
C GLY A 245 -6.13 30.79 -21.56
N VAL A 246 -7.46 30.82 -21.62
CA VAL A 246 -8.38 31.66 -20.83
C VAL A 246 -9.32 30.69 -20.10
N SER A 247 -9.66 30.94 -18.84
CA SER A 247 -10.47 30.00 -18.05
C SER A 247 -11.97 30.14 -18.33
N PHE A 248 -12.64 29.02 -18.60
CA PHE A 248 -14.08 28.84 -18.41
C PHE A 248 -14.31 27.87 -17.24
N ASP A 249 -15.43 28.00 -16.53
CA ASP A 249 -15.86 27.07 -15.47
C ASP A 249 -16.37 25.74 -16.06
N GLU A 250 -15.53 25.06 -16.86
CA GLU A 250 -15.76 23.69 -17.28
C GLU A 250 -15.45 22.73 -16.12
N PRO A 251 -16.18 21.60 -15.97
CA PRO A 251 -15.96 20.65 -14.90
C PRO A 251 -14.55 20.03 -15.00
N GLN A 252 -13.67 20.45 -14.10
CA GLN A 252 -12.25 20.09 -14.09
C GLN A 252 -12.00 18.65 -13.62
N PRO A 253 -10.87 18.02 -13.98
CA PRO A 253 -10.43 16.78 -13.35
C PRO A 253 -10.10 16.97 -11.86
N LEU A 254 -10.21 15.90 -11.07
CA LEU A 254 -9.58 15.83 -9.75
C LEU A 254 -8.08 15.60 -9.95
N VAL A 255 -7.27 16.63 -9.74
CA VAL A 255 -5.81 16.56 -9.95
C VAL A 255 -5.10 16.29 -8.63
N PHE A 256 -4.35 15.18 -8.57
CA PHE A 256 -3.43 14.87 -7.49
C PHE A 256 -2.13 15.69 -7.65
N ASN A 257 -2.24 17.01 -7.45
CA ASN A 257 -1.16 17.99 -7.66
C ASN A 257 -0.34 18.32 -6.40
N ARG A 258 -0.54 17.58 -5.31
CA ARG A 258 0.22 17.64 -4.07
C ARG A 258 0.40 16.22 -3.49
N PRO A 259 1.30 16.02 -2.51
CA PRO A 259 1.55 14.72 -1.91
C PRO A 259 0.27 14.03 -1.43
N PHE A 260 0.18 12.74 -1.69
CA PHE A 260 -1.08 11.99 -1.58
C PHE A 260 -0.86 10.62 -0.95
N MET A 261 -1.92 10.10 -0.35
CA MET A 261 -1.95 8.76 0.23
C MET A 261 -2.73 7.82 -0.68
N GLY A 262 -2.28 6.57 -0.77
CA GLY A 262 -2.99 5.52 -1.49
C GLY A 262 -2.92 4.16 -0.80
N TRP A 263 -3.85 3.29 -1.15
CA TRP A 263 -3.91 1.90 -0.70
C TRP A 263 -4.73 1.07 -1.67
N PHE A 264 -4.46 -0.22 -1.77
CA PHE A 264 -5.23 -1.13 -2.60
C PHE A 264 -6.28 -1.88 -1.78
N THR A 265 -7.28 -2.45 -2.47
CA THR A 265 -8.20 -3.46 -1.93
C THR A 265 -8.43 -4.54 -2.98
N GLN A 266 -8.52 -5.80 -2.55
CA GLN A 266 -8.88 -6.89 -3.46
C GLN A 266 -10.39 -6.96 -3.73
N ASN A 267 -10.78 -7.52 -4.88
CA ASN A 267 -12.17 -7.72 -5.27
C ASN A 267 -12.96 -8.45 -4.16
N GLY A 268 -14.09 -7.88 -3.76
CA GLY A 268 -14.93 -8.39 -2.65
C GLY A 268 -14.40 -8.12 -1.23
N SER A 269 -13.18 -7.60 -1.09
CA SER A 269 -12.58 -7.22 0.20
C SER A 269 -12.57 -5.70 0.38
N ARG A 270 -12.64 -5.24 1.64
CA ARG A 270 -12.43 -3.84 2.03
C ARG A 270 -11.23 -3.66 2.94
N LEU A 271 -10.31 -4.62 2.96
CA LEU A 271 -9.05 -4.48 3.68
C LEU A 271 -8.10 -3.58 2.88
N PRO A 272 -7.64 -2.45 3.44
CA PRO A 272 -6.52 -1.71 2.87
C PRO A 272 -5.26 -2.58 2.90
N ILE A 273 -4.64 -2.73 1.74
CA ILE A 273 -3.38 -3.47 1.56
C ILE A 273 -2.37 -2.54 0.87
N ALA A 274 -1.08 -2.71 1.17
CA ALA A 274 0.00 -1.90 0.62
C ALA A 274 -0.26 -0.37 0.68
N ILE A 275 -0.32 0.17 1.90
CA ILE A 275 -0.62 1.60 2.14
C ILE A 275 0.65 2.43 1.91
N PHE A 276 0.53 3.54 1.19
CA PHE A 276 1.65 4.43 0.89
C PHE A 276 1.24 5.91 0.97
N TYR A 277 2.23 6.76 1.25
CA TYR A 277 2.17 8.21 1.10
C TYR A 277 3.28 8.65 0.16
N ALA A 278 2.91 9.22 -0.99
CA ALA A 278 3.82 9.63 -2.05
C ALA A 278 4.04 11.14 -2.03
N ASP A 279 5.21 11.56 -1.53
CA ASP A 279 5.74 12.92 -1.63
C ASP A 279 6.49 13.09 -2.96
N TYR A 280 6.85 14.33 -3.32
CA TYR A 280 7.45 14.67 -4.61
C TYR A 280 8.77 13.95 -4.92
N ASP A 281 9.43 13.36 -3.92
CA ASP A 281 10.68 12.61 -4.08
C ASP A 281 10.50 11.24 -4.76
N VAL A 282 9.27 10.73 -4.88
CA VAL A 282 8.93 9.52 -5.66
C VAL A 282 8.14 9.78 -6.93
N TRP A 283 7.87 11.04 -7.28
CA TRP A 283 7.18 11.43 -8.51
C TRP A 283 8.18 11.39 -9.68
N ARG A 284 8.09 10.33 -10.49
CA ARG A 284 9.04 10.00 -11.58
C ARG A 284 8.51 8.86 -12.43
N GLN A 285 8.97 8.80 -13.69
CA GLN A 285 8.67 7.71 -14.63
C GLN A 285 8.83 6.33 -13.98
N ALA A 286 7.77 5.53 -14.04
CA ALA A 286 7.67 4.36 -13.16
C ALA A 286 8.53 3.15 -13.62
N GLY A 287 8.69 2.90 -14.93
CA GLY A 287 9.44 1.74 -15.45
C GLY A 287 8.65 0.41 -15.46
N ASP A 288 9.08 -0.55 -16.28
CA ASP A 288 8.31 -1.72 -16.79
C ASP A 288 7.59 -2.64 -15.78
N LEU A 289 6.32 -3.01 -16.10
CA LEU A 289 5.36 -3.85 -15.34
C LEU A 289 5.97 -5.13 -14.72
N ARG A 290 7.08 -5.62 -15.26
CA ARG A 290 7.59 -6.98 -14.97
C ARG A 290 9.06 -6.99 -14.52
N SER A 291 9.64 -5.82 -14.20
CA SER A 291 10.99 -5.65 -13.66
C SER A 291 11.02 -4.85 -12.32
N MET A 292 10.79 -5.56 -11.21
CA MET A 292 10.97 -5.15 -9.81
C MET A 292 11.49 -6.33 -9.01
#